data_AF-A0A0A0NDW3-F1
#
_entry.id   AF-A0A0A0NDW3-F1
#
_cell.length_a   1.000
_cell.length_b   1.000
_cell.length_c   1.000
_cell.angle_alpha   90.00
_cell.angle_beta   90.00
_cell.angle_gamma   90.00
#
_symmetry.space_group_name_H-M   'P 1'
#
loop_
_entity.id
_entity.type
_entity.pdbx_description
1 polymer ?
#
loop_
_entity_poly.entity_id
_entity_poly.type
_entity_poly.pdbx_seq_one_letter_code
_entity_poly.pdbx_strand_id
1 'polypeptide(L)' 'MSVGWRWEYDPDHAHVAGGIPAHVVTEVERLAGQLVDLADMGVDVSD' A
#
# COMPACT_ATOMS: atom_id res chain seq x y z
N MET A 1 -14.87 -27.10 21.16
CA MET A 1 -14.19 -26.46 20.02
C MET A 1 -14.16 -24.97 20.30
N SER A 2 -13.01 -24.40 20.66
CA SER A 2 -12.88 -22.94 20.71
C SER A 2 -12.79 -22.45 19.28
N VAL A 3 -13.69 -21.57 18.88
CA VAL A 3 -13.58 -20.86 17.60
C VAL A 3 -12.37 -19.95 17.76
N GLY A 4 -11.21 -20.37 17.24
CA GLY A 4 -9.99 -19.56 17.31
C GLY A 4 -10.22 -18.28 16.54
N TRP A 5 -10.33 -17.14 17.24
CA TRP A 5 -10.41 -15.87 16.58
C TRP A 5 -9.06 -15.59 15.90
N ARG A 6 -9.12 -15.08 14.67
CA ARG A 6 -7.97 -14.62 13.90
C ARG A 6 -8.25 -13.19 13.48
N TRP A 7 -7.28 -12.30 13.68
CA TRP A 7 -7.32 -10.98 13.06
C TRP A 7 -6.85 -11.08 11.62
N GLU A 8 -7.60 -10.43 10.75
CA GLU A 8 -7.22 -10.18 9.36
C GLU A 8 -7.25 -8.67 9.15
N TYR A 9 -6.20 -8.15 8.53
CA TYR A 9 -6.19 -6.77 8.09
C TYR A 9 -6.90 -6.71 6.74
N ASP A 10 -8.11 -6.16 6.74
CA ASP A 10 -8.95 -5.94 5.56
C ASP A 10 -9.20 -4.44 5.40
N PRO A 11 -8.21 -3.68 4.88
CA PRO A 11 -8.34 -2.24 4.73
C PRO A 11 -9.18 -1.88 3.50
N ASP A 12 -10.02 -0.87 3.65
CA ASP A 12 -10.62 -0.17 2.52
C ASP A 12 -9.97 1.21 2.30
N HIS A 13 -10.29 1.83 1.18
CA HIS A 13 -9.78 3.16 0.85
C HIS A 13 -10.14 4.22 1.93
N ALA A 14 -11.33 4.12 2.54
CA ALA A 14 -11.75 5.10 3.54
C ALA A 14 -10.91 5.01 4.82
N HIS A 15 -10.53 3.80 5.23
CA HIS A 15 -9.67 3.54 6.38
C HIS A 15 -8.20 3.84 6.09
N VAL A 16 -7.76 3.73 4.83
CA VAL A 16 -6.35 3.94 4.44
C VAL A 16 -6.05 5.38 4.07
N ALA A 17 -6.93 6.02 3.28
CA ALA A 17 -6.68 7.32 2.67
C ALA A 17 -7.67 8.41 3.13
N GLY A 18 -8.67 8.06 3.96
CA GLY A 18 -9.65 8.99 4.47
C GLY A 18 -9.02 10.16 5.22
N GLY A 19 -9.46 11.39 4.88
CA GLY A 19 -8.96 12.62 5.51
C GLY A 19 -7.62 13.13 4.95
N ILE A 20 -6.97 12.38 4.08
CA ILE A 20 -5.77 12.82 3.37
C ILE A 20 -6.18 13.68 2.17
N PRO A 21 -5.53 14.84 1.92
CA PRO A 21 -5.78 15.62 0.72
C PRO A 21 -5.53 14.80 -0.54
N ALA A 22 -6.43 14.90 -1.53
CA ALA A 22 -6.38 14.09 -2.74
C ALA A 22 -5.03 14.16 -3.46
N HIS A 23 -4.41 15.34 -3.54
CA HIS A 23 -3.10 15.51 -4.19
C HIS A 23 -1.98 14.71 -3.50
N VAL A 24 -2.06 14.50 -2.18
CA VAL A 24 -1.08 13.69 -1.46
C VAL A 24 -1.26 12.21 -1.79
N VAL A 25 -2.51 11.72 -1.81
CA VAL A 25 -2.82 10.34 -2.20
C VAL A 25 -2.33 10.06 -3.61
N THR A 26 -2.61 10.98 -4.55
CA THR A 26 -2.14 10.89 -5.93
C THR A 26 -0.62 10.81 -6.03
N GLU A 27 0.13 11.63 -5.28
CA GLU A 27 1.59 11.58 -5.31
C GLU A 27 2.16 10.29 -4.71
N VAL A 28 1.53 9.77 -3.64
CA VAL A 28 1.91 8.47 -3.05
C VAL A 28 1.67 7.34 -4.04
N GLU A 29 0.50 7.30 -4.67
CA GLU A 29 0.17 6.29 -5.68
C GLU A 29 1.12 6.37 -6.88
N ARG A 30 1.48 7.58 -7.32
CA ARG A 30 2.45 7.80 -8.40
C ARG A 30 3.84 7.26 -8.03
N LEU A 31 4.34 7.57 -6.84
CA LEU A 31 5.64 7.08 -6.36
C LEU A 31 5.65 5.57 -6.18
N ALA A 32 4.57 4.99 -5.64
CA ALA A 32 4.44 3.55 -5.50
C ALA A 32 4.49 2.85 -6.86
N GLY A 33 3.80 3.39 -7.88
CA GLY A 33 3.89 2.88 -9.25
C GLY A 33 5.31 2.92 -9.80
N GLN A 34 6.02 4.03 -9.61
CA GLN A 34 7.42 4.14 -10.05
C GLN A 34 8.36 3.13 -9.37
N LEU A 35 8.12 2.80 -8.11
CA LEU A 35 8.91 1.79 -7.40
C LEU A 35 8.63 0.37 -7.90
N VAL A 36 7.37 0.06 -8.24
CA VAL A 36 7.01 -1.21 -8.88
C VAL A 36 7.68 -1.33 -10.24
N ASP A 37 7.57 -0.28 -11.08
CA ASP A 37 8.22 -0.26 -12.39
C ASP A 37 9.74 -0.46 -12.26
N LEU A 38 10.37 0.19 -11.28
CA LEU A 38 11.81 0.04 -11.02
C LEU A 38 12.18 -1.39 -10.60
N ALA A 39 11.39 -2.01 -9.73
CA ALA A 39 11.61 -3.39 -9.30
C ALA A 39 11.48 -4.37 -10.48
N ASP A 40 10.50 -4.15 -11.36
CA ASP A 40 10.30 -4.95 -12.58
C ASP A 40 11.44 -4.83 -13.58
N MET A 41 12.20 -3.72 -13.56
CA MET A 41 13.43 -3.57 -14.35
C MET A 41 14.60 -4.42 -13.83
N GLY A 42 14.42 -5.17 -12.74
CA GLY A 42 15.44 -6.05 -12.17
C GLY A 42 16.52 -5.28 -11.39
N VAL A 43 16.23 -4.03 -11.00
CA VAL A 43 17.10 -3.25 -10.13
C VAL A 43 16.92 -3.77 -8.71
N ASP A 44 17.95 -4.45 -8.19
CA ASP A 44 18.00 -4.79 -6.77
C ASP A 44 18.20 -3.50 -5.98
N VAL A 45 17.20 -3.14 -5.17
CA VAL A 45 17.20 -1.93 -4.32
C VAL A 45 17.84 -2.23 -2.95
N SER A 46 18.42 -3.42 -2.77
CA SER A 46 19.12 -3.81 -1.56
C SER A 46 20.54 -3.22 -1.52
N ASP A 47 20.68 -2.00 -1.02
CA ASP A 47 21.93 -1.46 -0.43
C ASP A 47 21.60 -0.64 0.83
#